data_AF-A0A8X7CB65-F1
#
_entry.id   AF-A0A8X7CB65-F1
#
_cell.length_a   1.000
_cell.length_b   1.000
_cell.length_c   1.000
_cell.angle_alpha   90.00
_cell.angle_beta   90.00
_cell.angle_gamma   90.00
#
_symmetry.space_group_name_H-M   'P 1'
#
loop_
_entity.id
_entity.type
_entity.pdbx_description
1 polymer ?
#
loop_
_entity_poly.entity_id
_entity_poly.type
_entity_poly.pdbx_seq_one_letter_code
_entity_poly.pdbx_strand_id
1 'polypeptide(L)'
;MRRRRGNEAPLKQESRRESNRLRMVRLRAMETVQEQKTRRKFSCLQMMQGRISENAEDREETCECQKNITHSSKMSIWKDKENAAYSYNPPIDYKSDASCTLVSMSITCQFCSAMKFKGETPGLYML
;
A
#
# COMPACT_ATOMS: atom_id res chain seq x y z
N MET A 1 -20.78 6.63 34.72
CA MET A 1 -20.54 5.81 33.50
C MET A 1 -19.14 5.19 33.40
N ARG A 2 -18.04 5.91 33.71
CA ARG A 2 -16.66 5.36 33.57
C ARG A 2 -16.42 4.04 34.31
N ARG A 3 -16.85 3.91 35.57
CA ARG A 3 -16.72 2.66 36.36
C ARG A 3 -17.47 1.46 35.77
N ARG A 4 -18.59 1.67 35.07
CA ARG A 4 -19.36 0.58 34.43
C ARG A 4 -18.66 0.02 33.19
N ARG A 5 -17.86 0.82 32.47
CA ARG A 5 -17.16 0.40 31.25
C ARG A 5 -15.82 -0.30 31.54
N GLY A 6 -15.18 0.01 32.66
CA GLY A 6 -13.95 -0.66 33.10
C GLY A 6 -14.17 -2.10 33.55
N ASN A 7 -15.37 -2.43 34.02
CA ASN A 7 -15.75 -3.76 34.51
C ASN A 7 -16.67 -4.50 33.52
N GLU A 8 -16.73 -4.09 32.26
CA GLU A 8 -17.50 -4.79 31.23
C GLU A 8 -16.83 -6.11 30.88
N ALA A 9 -17.60 -7.22 30.89
CA ALA A 9 -17.13 -8.48 30.35
C ALA A 9 -16.78 -8.34 28.85
N PRO A 10 -15.75 -9.05 28.34
CA PRO A 10 -15.26 -8.89 26.96
C PRO A 10 -16.35 -8.96 25.89
N LEU A 11 -17.25 -9.95 25.97
CA LEU A 11 -18.36 -10.11 25.02
C LEU A 11 -19.33 -8.92 25.02
N LYS A 12 -19.59 -8.35 26.20
CA LYS A 12 -20.45 -7.17 26.34
C LYS A 12 -19.76 -5.92 25.80
N GLN A 13 -18.44 -5.84 25.96
CA GLN A 13 -17.63 -4.76 25.38
C GLN A 13 -17.62 -4.83 23.85
N GLU A 14 -17.45 -6.03 23.28
CA GLU A 14 -17.49 -6.27 21.83
C GLU A 14 -18.86 -5.96 21.23
N SER A 15 -19.94 -6.49 21.82
CA SER A 15 -21.31 -6.19 21.38
C SER A 15 -21.61 -4.69 21.38
N ARG A 16 -21.12 -3.95 22.40
CA ARG A 16 -21.23 -2.49 22.45
C ARG A 16 -20.41 -1.80 21.36
N ARG A 17 -19.18 -2.25 21.11
CA ARG A 17 -18.32 -1.71 20.03
C ARG A 17 -18.97 -1.94 18.67
N GLU A 18 -19.53 -3.13 18.43
CA GLU A 18 -20.21 -3.47 17.18
C GLU A 18 -21.48 -2.65 16.98
N SER A 19 -22.30 -2.51 18.02
CA SER A 19 -23.49 -1.64 17.99
C SER A 19 -23.13 -0.20 17.66
N ASN A 20 -22.04 0.32 18.24
CA ASN A 20 -21.54 1.66 17.92
C ASN A 20 -21.02 1.75 16.48
N ARG A 21 -20.30 0.73 15.99
CA ARG A 21 -19.81 0.66 14.61
C ARG A 21 -20.97 0.74 13.62
N LEU A 22 -21.99 -0.09 13.79
CA LEU A 22 -23.18 -0.12 12.94
C LEU A 22 -23.95 1.21 12.98
N ARG A 23 -24.11 1.80 14.17
CA ARG A 23 -24.73 3.12 14.31
C ARG A 23 -23.97 4.18 13.53
N MET A 24 -22.65 4.23 13.65
CA MET A 24 -21.83 5.22 12.93
C MET A 24 -21.89 4.99 11.42
N VAL A 25 -21.85 3.75 10.94
CA VAL A 25 -22.00 3.43 9.51
C VAL A 25 -23.32 3.96 8.97
N ARG A 26 -24.43 3.71 9.67
CA ARG A 26 -25.75 4.21 9.26
C ARG A 26 -25.80 5.74 9.21
N LEU A 27 -25.28 6.42 10.23
CA LEU A 27 -25.21 7.88 10.23
C LEU A 27 -24.39 8.42 9.05
N ARG A 28 -23.23 7.81 8.75
CA ARG A 28 -22.39 8.20 7.61
C ARG A 28 -23.07 7.98 6.26
N ALA A 29 -23.89 6.95 6.14
CA ALA A 29 -24.63 6.65 4.91
C ALA A 29 -25.77 7.66 4.65
N MET A 30 -26.29 8.28 5.71
CA MET A 30 -27.36 9.29 5.63
C MET A 30 -26.83 10.74 5.55
N GLU A 31 -25.52 10.95 5.64
CA GLU A 31 -24.92 12.29 5.55
C GLU A 31 -25.19 12.91 4.19
N THR A 32 -25.58 14.19 4.21
CA THR A 32 -25.57 15.02 3.01
C THR A 32 -24.14 15.29 2.55
N VAL A 33 -23.96 15.67 1.29
CA VAL A 33 -22.65 16.06 0.74
C VAL A 33 -22.01 17.19 1.55
N GLN A 34 -22.80 18.13 2.06
CA GLN A 34 -22.29 19.26 2.85
C GLN A 34 -21.81 18.81 4.24
N GLU A 35 -22.58 17.98 4.93
CA GLU A 35 -22.16 17.38 6.22
C GLU A 35 -20.92 16.50 6.07
N GLN A 36 -20.85 15.75 4.97
CA GLN A 36 -19.67 14.95 4.67
C GLN A 36 -18.42 15.83 4.49
N LYS A 37 -18.55 16.97 3.78
CA LYS A 37 -17.48 17.95 3.60
C LYS A 37 -17.05 18.58 4.92
N THR A 38 -17.99 19.02 5.76
CA THR A 38 -17.66 19.63 7.06
C THR A 38 -16.99 18.63 7.98
N ARG A 39 -17.48 17.39 8.07
CA ARG A 39 -16.85 16.32 8.84
C ARG A 39 -15.43 16.02 8.35
N ARG A 40 -15.22 15.92 7.03
CA ARG A 40 -13.87 15.70 6.46
C ARG A 40 -12.92 16.85 6.78
N LYS A 41 -13.37 18.11 6.67
CA LYS A 41 -12.59 19.30 7.06
C LYS A 41 -12.23 19.25 8.54
N PHE A 42 -13.20 18.95 9.40
CA PHE A 42 -12.98 18.84 10.84
C PHE A 42 -11.98 17.72 11.18
N SER A 43 -12.12 16.56 10.55
CA SER A 43 -11.17 15.44 10.72
C SER A 43 -9.75 15.82 10.26
N CYS A 44 -9.62 16.57 9.16
CA CYS A 44 -8.34 17.07 8.69
C CYS A 44 -7.71 18.03 9.72
N LEU A 45 -8.50 18.98 10.25
CA LEU A 45 -8.04 19.91 11.28
C LEU A 45 -7.56 19.20 12.55
N GLN A 46 -8.32 18.19 13.02
CA GLN A 46 -7.88 17.39 14.17
C GLN A 46 -6.57 16.65 13.92
N MET A 47 -6.41 16.06 12.73
CA MET A 47 -5.17 15.38 12.36
C MET A 47 -3.99 16.36 12.34
N MET A 48 -4.17 17.55 11.76
CA MET A 48 -3.12 18.57 11.73
C MET A 48 -2.76 19.07 13.13
N GLN A 49 -3.77 19.29 13.98
CA GLN A 49 -3.55 19.68 15.36
C GLN A 49 -2.79 18.60 16.15
N GLY A 50 -3.16 17.32 15.95
CA GLY A 50 -2.43 16.18 16.52
C GLY A 50 -0.96 16.18 16.14
N ARG A 51 -0.63 16.41 14.86
CA ARG A 51 0.75 16.51 14.36
C ARG A 51 1.54 17.69 14.92
N ILE A 52 0.86 18.80 15.25
CA ILE A 52 1.51 19.96 15.88
C ILE A 52 1.82 19.68 17.36
N SER A 53 0.95 18.93 18.04
CA SER A 53 1.13 18.53 19.43
C SER A 53 1.98 17.27 19.64
N GLU A 54 2.34 16.59 18.56
CA GLU A 54 3.09 15.34 18.58
C GLU A 54 4.53 15.59 19.05
N ASN A 55 5.02 14.75 19.96
CA ASN A 55 6.40 14.82 20.42
C ASN A 55 7.36 14.19 19.38
N ALA A 56 8.67 14.35 19.57
CA ALA A 56 9.66 13.84 18.61
C ALA A 56 9.69 12.30 18.50
N GLU A 57 9.46 11.58 19.61
CA GLU A 57 9.48 10.12 19.68
C GLU A 57 8.25 9.52 18.96
N ASP A 58 7.05 10.04 19.25
CA ASP A 58 5.79 9.66 18.59
C ASP A 58 5.90 9.89 17.07
N ARG A 59 6.53 11.00 16.67
CA ARG A 59 6.75 11.33 15.25
C ARG A 59 7.70 10.35 14.57
N GLU A 60 8.73 9.88 15.28
CA GLU A 60 9.66 8.88 14.75
C GLU A 60 8.97 7.52 14.61
N GLU A 61 8.21 7.09 15.61
CA GLU A 61 7.43 5.85 15.57
C GLU A 61 6.43 5.86 14.40
N THR A 62 5.67 6.95 14.23
CA THR A 62 4.71 7.05 13.11
C THR A 62 5.40 7.07 11.76
N CYS A 63 6.56 7.73 11.64
CA CYS A 63 7.37 7.72 10.42
C CYS A 63 7.87 6.30 10.10
N GLU A 64 8.37 5.58 11.09
CA GLU A 64 8.89 4.23 10.92
C GLU A 64 7.78 3.23 10.58
N CYS A 65 6.64 3.30 11.26
CA CYS A 65 5.44 2.55 10.88
C CYS A 65 5.03 2.84 9.42
N GLN A 66 5.06 4.10 8.99
CA GLN A 66 4.71 4.47 7.63
C GLN A 66 5.71 3.92 6.60
N LYS A 67 7.01 3.95 6.89
CA LYS A 67 8.04 3.31 6.05
C LYS A 67 7.79 1.81 5.95
N ASN A 68 7.54 1.13 7.08
CA ASN A 68 7.27 -0.30 7.12
C ASN A 68 6.04 -0.69 6.31
N ILE A 69 4.96 0.09 6.38
CA ILE A 69 3.77 -0.12 5.53
C ILE A 69 4.13 0.03 4.05
N THR A 70 4.83 1.10 3.66
CA THR A 70 5.21 1.30 2.26
C THR A 70 6.16 0.24 1.74
N HIS A 71 7.11 -0.20 2.56
CA HIS A 71 8.05 -1.26 2.25
C HIS A 71 7.32 -2.59 2.08
N SER A 72 6.44 -2.96 3.02
CA SER A 72 5.61 -4.16 2.97
C SER A 72 4.75 -4.21 1.70
N SER A 73 4.06 -3.12 1.38
CA SER A 73 3.25 -3.03 0.14
C SER A 73 4.10 -3.20 -1.11
N LYS A 74 5.30 -2.60 -1.17
CA LYS A 74 6.23 -2.79 -2.29
C LYS A 74 6.70 -4.23 -2.39
N MET A 75 7.07 -4.85 -1.27
CA MET A 75 7.52 -6.24 -1.23
C MET A 75 6.41 -7.21 -1.64
N SER A 76 5.15 -6.92 -1.32
CA SER A 76 4.00 -7.71 -1.79
C SER A 76 3.93 -7.74 -3.32
N ILE A 77 4.15 -6.61 -4.00
CA ILE A 77 4.16 -6.55 -5.47
C ILE A 77 5.27 -7.43 -6.06
N TRP A 78 6.43 -7.48 -5.41
CA TRP A 78 7.55 -8.32 -5.85
C TRP A 78 7.34 -9.81 -5.56
N LYS A 79 6.68 -10.16 -4.44
CA LYS A 79 6.29 -11.54 -4.13
C LYS A 79 5.40 -12.14 -5.20
N ASP A 80 4.43 -11.38 -5.69
CA ASP A 80 3.53 -11.83 -6.76
C ASP A 80 4.23 -11.97 -8.13
N LYS A 81 5.47 -11.45 -8.25
CA LYS A 81 6.31 -11.49 -9.46
C LYS A 81 7.51 -12.42 -9.32
N GLU A 82 7.66 -13.09 -8.18
CA GLU A 82 8.72 -14.05 -7.94
C GLU A 82 8.57 -15.21 -8.94
N ASN A 83 9.62 -15.48 -9.72
CA ASN A 83 9.64 -16.46 -10.81
C ASN A 83 8.78 -16.15 -12.05
N ALA A 84 8.17 -14.95 -12.16
CA ALA A 84 7.40 -14.57 -13.35
C ALA A 84 8.23 -14.59 -14.66
N ALA A 85 9.57 -14.52 -14.56
CA ALA A 85 10.47 -14.67 -15.70
C ALA A 85 10.49 -16.09 -16.29
N TYR A 86 10.25 -17.12 -15.46
CA TYR A 86 10.24 -18.52 -15.90
C TYR A 86 8.85 -18.99 -16.35
N SER A 87 7.79 -18.29 -15.95
CA SER A 87 6.40 -18.59 -16.26
C SER A 87 5.76 -17.45 -17.05
N TYR A 88 6.29 -17.18 -18.25
CA TYR A 88 5.72 -16.18 -19.15
C TYR A 88 4.23 -16.47 -19.41
N ASN A 89 3.36 -15.53 -19.03
CA ASN A 89 1.92 -15.65 -19.22
C ASN A 89 1.44 -14.61 -20.24
N PRO A 90 1.28 -14.96 -21.53
CA PRO A 90 0.97 -14.03 -22.62
C PRO A 90 -0.22 -13.06 -22.43
N PRO A 91 -1.29 -13.42 -21.70
CA PRO A 91 -2.41 -12.52 -21.41
C PRO A 91 -2.07 -11.36 -20.46
N ILE A 92 -0.94 -11.40 -19.73
CA ILE A 92 -0.52 -10.30 -18.86
C ILE A 92 0.19 -9.24 -19.73
N ASP A 93 -0.27 -7.99 -19.64
CA ASP A 93 0.38 -6.87 -20.34
C ASP A 93 1.64 -6.41 -19.59
N TYR A 94 2.74 -7.10 -19.82
CA TYR A 94 4.05 -6.74 -19.27
C TYR A 94 4.62 -5.43 -19.83
N LYS A 95 4.08 -4.88 -20.94
CA LYS A 95 4.61 -3.64 -21.55
C LYS A 95 4.22 -2.40 -20.75
N SER A 96 3.06 -2.43 -20.10
CA SER A 96 2.55 -1.31 -19.29
C SER A 96 2.93 -1.43 -17.80
N ASP A 97 3.57 -2.54 -17.39
CA ASP A 97 3.97 -2.75 -16.01
C ASP A 97 5.20 -1.91 -15.63
N ALA A 98 5.03 -1.02 -14.65
CA ALA A 98 6.10 -0.16 -14.16
C ALA A 98 7.30 -0.92 -13.55
N SER A 99 7.16 -2.21 -13.20
CA SER A 99 8.29 -3.03 -12.76
C SER A 99 9.08 -3.66 -13.90
N CYS A 100 8.58 -3.60 -15.14
CA CYS A 100 9.15 -4.28 -16.30
C CYS A 100 9.69 -3.24 -17.30
N THR A 101 11.00 -3.02 -17.29
CA THR A 101 11.64 -2.22 -18.33
C THR A 101 11.98 -3.12 -19.52
N LEU A 102 11.09 -3.19 -20.50
CA LEU A 102 11.38 -3.85 -21.78
C LEU A 102 12.27 -2.94 -22.62
N VAL A 103 13.59 -3.14 -22.52
CA VAL A 103 14.56 -2.45 -23.38
C VAL A 103 14.50 -3.07 -24.78
N SER A 104 14.66 -2.28 -25.84
CA SER A 104 14.80 -2.83 -27.20
C SER A 104 16.19 -3.43 -27.40
N MET A 105 16.28 -4.64 -27.95
CA MET A 105 17.55 -5.16 -28.45
C MET A 105 17.98 -4.33 -29.65
N SER A 106 19.16 -3.71 -29.60
CA SER A 106 19.64 -2.79 -30.64
C SER A 106 21.08 -3.03 -31.06
N ILE A 107 21.77 -3.96 -30.40
CA ILE A 107 23.17 -4.28 -30.68
C ILE A 107 23.22 -5.66 -31.32
N THR A 108 23.86 -5.77 -32.46
CA THR A 108 24.09 -7.07 -33.10
C THR A 108 25.42 -7.64 -32.60
N CYS A 109 25.41 -8.91 -32.17
CA CYS A 109 26.62 -9.61 -31.79
C CYS A 109 27.53 -9.83 -33.00
N GLN A 110 28.80 -9.43 -32.90
CA GLN A 110 29.77 -9.64 -33.98
C GLN A 110 30.08 -11.13 -34.23
N PHE A 111 29.96 -11.99 -33.22
CA PHE A 111 30.39 -13.39 -33.29
C PHE A 111 29.30 -14.35 -33.79
N CYS A 112 28.03 -14.06 -33.51
CA CYS A 112 26.91 -14.95 -33.82
C CYS A 112 25.71 -14.25 -34.48
N SER A 113 25.82 -12.96 -34.78
CA SER A 113 24.77 -12.13 -35.38
C SER A 113 23.45 -12.04 -34.60
N ALA A 114 23.38 -12.58 -33.38
CA ALA A 114 22.22 -12.44 -32.51
C ALA A 114 22.04 -10.99 -32.05
N MET A 115 20.79 -10.55 -31.90
CA MET A 115 20.47 -9.26 -31.28
C MET A 115 20.68 -9.33 -29.77
N LYS A 116 21.16 -8.22 -29.19
CA LYS A 116 21.55 -8.09 -27.78
C LYS A 116 21.02 -6.79 -27.18
N PHE A 117 20.83 -6.79 -25.87
CA PHE A 117 20.50 -5.55 -25.13
C PHE A 117 21.77 -4.72 -24.90
N LYS A 118 21.59 -3.40 -24.81
CA LYS A 118 22.68 -2.48 -24.48
C LYS A 118 23.12 -2.70 -23.03
N GLY A 119 24.36 -3.16 -22.84
CA GLY A 119 24.93 -3.44 -21.51
C GLY A 119 24.79 -4.89 -21.03
N GLU A 120 24.36 -5.82 -21.89
CA GLU A 120 24.41 -7.26 -21.58
C GLU A 120 25.85 -7.70 -21.27
N THR A 121 25.99 -8.47 -20.18
CA THR A 121 27.27 -9.04 -19.76
C THR A 121 27.79 -9.99 -20.85
N PRO A 122 29.02 -9.82 -21.35
CA PRO A 122 29.60 -10.76 -22.31
C PRO A 122 29.62 -12.18 -21.71
N GLY A 123 29.05 -13.15 -22.41
CA GLY A 123 29.01 -14.55 -21.95
C GLY A 123 27.63 -15.06 -21.50
N LEU A 124 26.66 -14.17 -21.30
CA LEU A 124 25.30 -14.53 -20.87
C LEU A 124 24.38 -14.68 -22.09
N TYR A 125 24.68 -15.65 -22.96
CA TYR A 125 23.77 -16.02 -24.05
C TYR A 125 22.81 -17.07 -23.50
N MET A 126 21.51 -16.75 -23.44
CA MET A 126 20.47 -17.74 -23.18
C MET A 126 20.51 -18.79 -24.30
N LEU A 127 20.82 -20.04 -23.94
CA LEU A 127 20.66 -21.22 -24.79
C LEU A 127 19.18 -21.60 -24.91
#